data_AF-A0A1B6NUL9-F1
#
_entry.id   AF-A0A1B6NUL9-F1
#
_cell.length_a   1.000
_cell.length_b   1.000
_cell.length_c   1.000
_cell.angle_alpha   90.00
_cell.angle_beta   90.00
_cell.angle_gamma   90.00
#
_symmetry.space_group_name_H-M   'P 1'
#
loop_
_entity.id
_entity.type
_entity.pdbx_description
1 polymer ?
#
loop_
_entity_poly.entity_id
_entity_poly.type
_entity_poly.pdbx_seq_one_letter_code
_entity_poly.pdbx_strand_id
1 'polypeptide(L)'
;MRAIDSVKTPENEKVVNEMFSEWPFYRSRLSMLDMVFHKADPRISEAYDERLVPKELKHFGEALRSELKESISSLLAITGDDDIMKNDPQGKESMEIRA
;
A
#
# COMPACT_ATOMS: atom_id res chain seq x y z
N MET A 1 0.82 3.58 6.84
CA MET A 1 0.32 4.70 6.03
C MET A 1 0.07 5.88 6.98
N ARG A 2 1.12 6.42 7.60
CA ARG A 2 1.01 7.13 8.90
C ARG A 2 -0.01 8.28 8.95
N ALA A 3 -0.16 9.03 7.86
CA ALA A 3 -1.14 10.10 7.78
C ALA A 3 -2.59 9.59 7.85
N ILE A 4 -2.88 8.48 7.16
CA ILE A 4 -4.19 7.84 7.20
C ILE A 4 -4.43 7.21 8.58
N ASP A 5 -3.42 6.52 9.11
CA ASP A 5 -3.50 5.87 10.42
C ASP A 5 -3.69 6.91 11.55
N SER A 6 -3.10 8.10 11.42
CA SER A 6 -3.26 9.20 12.39
C SER A 6 -4.65 9.85 12.38
N VAL A 7 -5.38 9.71 11.27
CA VAL A 7 -6.72 10.31 11.10
C VAL A 7 -7.81 9.27 11.31
N LYS A 8 -7.48 7.96 11.35
CA LYS A 8 -8.42 6.85 11.60
C LYS A 8 -8.83 6.75 13.08
N THR A 9 -9.34 7.83 13.66
CA THR A 9 -10.09 7.80 14.92
C THR A 9 -11.53 7.36 14.64
N PRO A 10 -12.25 6.77 15.62
CA PRO A 10 -13.65 6.34 15.43
C PRO A 10 -14.58 7.46 14.93
N GLU A 11 -14.27 8.70 15.29
CA GLU A 11 -15.01 9.90 14.89
C GLU A 11 -14.79 10.27 13.42
N ASN A 12 -13.60 10.00 12.88
CA ASN A 12 -13.19 10.40 11.53
C ASN A 12 -13.30 9.25 10.51
N GLU A 13 -13.40 8.00 10.95
CA GLU A 13 -13.51 6.83 10.07
C GLU A 13 -14.70 6.95 9.11
N LYS A 14 -15.84 7.44 9.61
CA LYS A 14 -17.03 7.68 8.77
C LYS A 14 -16.75 8.70 7.66
N VAL A 15 -16.04 9.79 7.99
CA VAL A 15 -15.68 10.85 7.03
C VAL A 15 -14.71 10.32 5.98
N VAL A 16 -13.71 9.53 6.39
CA VAL A 16 -12.73 8.92 5.46
C VAL A 16 -13.42 7.99 4.46
N ASN A 17 -14.37 7.17 4.93
CA ASN A 17 -15.14 6.28 4.07
C ASN A 17 -16.11 7.03 3.14
N GLU A 18 -16.70 8.12 3.63
CA GLU A 18 -17.54 9.01 2.82
C GLU A 18 -16.70 9.72 1.74
N MET A 19 -15.49 10.18 2.07
CA MET A 19 -14.55 10.74 1.08
C MET A 19 -14.17 9.71 0.02
N PHE A 20 -13.96 8.44 0.38
CA PHE A 20 -13.70 7.40 -0.62
C PHE A 20 -14.90 7.18 -1.55
N SER A 21 -16.11 7.22 -0.99
CA SER A 21 -17.35 6.99 -1.74
C SER A 21 -17.66 8.15 -2.68
N GLU A 22 -17.65 9.38 -2.16
CA GLU A 22 -18.20 10.59 -2.78
C GLU A 22 -17.15 11.51 -3.40
N TRP A 23 -15.85 11.33 -3.11
CA TRP A 23 -14.79 12.20 -3.63
C TRP A 23 -13.90 11.48 -4.67
N PRO A 24 -14.13 11.69 -5.98
CA PRO A 24 -13.37 11.03 -7.05
C PRO A 24 -11.85 11.27 -6.98
N PHE A 25 -11.41 12.43 -6.51
CA PHE A 25 -9.99 12.73 -6.33
C PHE A 25 -9.37 11.81 -5.28
N TYR A 26 -10.02 11.67 -4.12
CA TYR A 26 -9.54 10.84 -3.02
C TYR A 26 -9.52 9.36 -3.43
N ARG A 27 -10.60 8.88 -4.05
CA ARG A 27 -10.68 7.53 -4.62
C ARG A 27 -9.56 7.25 -5.63
N SER A 28 -9.34 8.16 -6.58
CA SER A 28 -8.30 8.00 -7.61
C SER A 28 -6.90 7.98 -7.00
N ARG A 29 -6.66 8.80 -5.97
CA ARG A 29 -5.37 8.82 -5.26
C ARG A 29 -5.09 7.49 -4.56
N LEU A 30 -6.09 6.92 -3.89
CA LEU A 30 -5.96 5.62 -3.24
C LEU A 30 -5.80 4.48 -4.25
N SER A 31 -6.55 4.52 -5.35
CA SER A 31 -6.43 3.52 -6.45
C SER A 31 -5.04 3.53 -7.10
N MET A 32 -4.43 4.72 -7.26
CA MET A 32 -3.06 4.83 -7.76
C MET A 32 -2.05 4.20 -6.79
N LEU A 33 -2.23 4.39 -5.49
CA LEU A 33 -1.36 3.79 -4.47
C LEU A 33 -1.50 2.27 -4.45
N ASP A 34 -2.70 1.74 -4.65
CA ASP A 34 -2.98 0.30 -4.75
C ASP A 34 -2.11 -0.37 -5.84
N MET A 35 -2.11 0.21 -7.04
CA MET A 35 -1.29 -0.27 -8.15
C MET A 35 0.22 -0.12 -7.90
N VAL A 36 0.67 0.95 -7.22
CA VAL A 36 2.08 1.12 -6.86
C VAL A 36 2.51 0.07 -5.84
N PHE A 37 1.68 -0.23 -4.86
CA PHE A 37 1.96 -1.29 -3.88
C PHE A 37 1.99 -2.67 -4.52
N HIS A 38 1.15 -2.93 -5.53
CA HIS A 38 1.20 -4.18 -6.29
C HIS A 38 2.55 -4.37 -7.01
N LYS A 39 3.19 -3.28 -7.45
CA LYS A 39 4.52 -3.31 -8.11
C LYS A 39 5.68 -3.54 -7.14
N ALA A 40 5.48 -3.29 -5.85
CA ALA A 40 6.54 -3.39 -4.86
C ALA A 40 6.69 -4.83 -4.40
N ASP A 41 7.88 -5.42 -4.61
CA ASP A 41 8.23 -6.73 -4.04
C ASP A 41 9.20 -6.57 -2.85
N PRO A 42 8.72 -6.78 -1.60
CA PRO A 42 9.56 -6.71 -0.42
C PRO A 42 10.73 -7.70 -0.42
N ARG A 43 10.60 -8.85 -1.11
CA ARG A 43 11.65 -9.88 -1.19
C ARG A 43 12.80 -9.41 -2.06
N ILE A 44 12.49 -8.70 -3.16
CA ILE A 44 13.52 -8.09 -4.00
C ILE A 44 14.24 -7.01 -3.19
N SER A 45 13.50 -6.13 -2.50
CA SER A 45 14.12 -5.12 -1.61
C SER A 45 15.04 -5.75 -0.55
N GLU A 46 14.62 -6.84 0.08
CA GLU A 46 15.43 -7.58 1.05
C GLU A 46 16.70 -8.16 0.42
N ALA A 47 16.62 -8.77 -0.76
CA ALA A 47 17.79 -9.31 -1.46
C ALA A 47 18.82 -8.23 -1.82
N TYR A 48 18.37 -7.00 -2.10
CA TYR A 48 19.26 -5.86 -2.32
C TYR A 48 19.92 -5.39 -1.02
N ASP A 49 19.17 -5.32 0.08
CA ASP A 49 19.72 -5.00 1.41
C ASP A 49 20.78 -6.02 1.84
N GLU A 50 20.55 -7.30 1.57
CA GLU A 50 21.50 -8.34 1.94
C GLU A 50 22.86 -8.20 1.26
N ARG A 51 22.85 -7.76 -0.01
CA ARG A 51 24.04 -7.72 -0.87
C ARG A 51 24.77 -6.37 -0.86
N LEU A 52 24.03 -5.28 -0.70
CA LEU A 52 24.55 -3.93 -0.94
C LEU A 52 24.59 -3.05 0.31
N VAL A 53 23.83 -3.40 1.37
CA VAL A 53 23.67 -2.54 2.54
C VAL A 53 24.53 -3.02 3.72
N PRO A 54 25.33 -2.13 4.33
CA PRO A 54 26.06 -2.43 5.57
C PRO A 54 25.12 -2.90 6.68
N LYS A 55 25.57 -3.83 7.53
CA LYS A 55 24.76 -4.43 8.61
C LYS A 55 24.10 -3.39 9.52
N GLU A 56 24.84 -2.33 9.87
CA GLU A 56 24.37 -1.22 10.70
C GLU A 56 23.13 -0.50 10.14
N LEU A 57 22.85 -0.59 8.83
CA LEU A 57 21.75 0.13 8.18
C LEU A 57 20.56 -0.77 7.79
N LYS A 58 20.69 -2.10 7.93
CA LYS A 58 19.65 -3.05 7.52
C LYS A 58 18.32 -2.87 8.26
N HIS A 59 18.36 -2.41 9.51
CA HIS A 59 17.16 -2.13 10.29
C HIS A 59 16.25 -1.07 9.65
N PHE A 60 16.80 -0.14 8.85
CA PHE A 60 15.99 0.83 8.12
C PHE A 60 15.17 0.16 7.01
N GLY A 61 15.80 -0.72 6.24
CA GLY A 61 15.11 -1.47 5.18
C GLY A 61 14.03 -2.39 5.74
N GLU A 62 14.30 -3.05 6.87
CA GLU A 62 13.30 -3.84 7.60
C GLU A 62 12.11 -2.99 8.05
N ALA A 63 12.36 -1.82 8.65
CA ALA A 63 11.32 -0.89 9.08
C ALA A 63 10.46 -0.41 7.89
N LEU A 64 11.10 -0.08 6.76
CA LEU A 64 10.39 0.35 5.54
C LEU A 64 9.52 -0.78 4.96
N ARG A 65 10.01 -2.03 4.97
CA ARG A 65 9.22 -3.20 4.55
C ARG A 65 8.04 -3.46 5.48
N SER A 66 8.20 -3.24 6.79
CA SER A 66 7.08 -3.31 7.76
C SER A 66 6.04 -2.23 7.47
N GLU A 67 6.49 -0.99 7.27
CA GLU A 67 5.61 0.15 6.98
C GLU A 67 4.85 -0.02 5.65
N LEU A 68 5.46 -0.67 4.65
CA LEU A 68 4.78 -1.04 3.42
C LEU A 68 3.63 -2.03 3.68
N LYS A 69 3.87 -3.09 4.45
CA LYS A 69 2.84 -4.09 4.80
C LYS A 69 1.67 -3.47 5.56
N GLU A 70 1.97 -2.64 6.56
CA GLU A 70 0.96 -1.89 7.31
C GLU A 70 0.16 -0.96 6.38
N SER A 71 0.85 -0.29 5.45
CA SER A 71 0.18 0.63 4.52
C SER A 71 -0.76 -0.06 3.55
N ILE A 72 -0.39 -1.24 3.05
CA ILE A 72 -1.27 -2.09 2.23
C ILE A 72 -2.51 -2.49 3.04
N SER A 73 -2.32 -2.90 4.29
CA SER A 73 -3.41 -3.33 5.16
C SER A 73 -4.39 -2.19 5.45
N SER A 74 -3.88 -0.98 5.73
CA SER A 74 -4.71 0.21 5.92
C SER A 74 -5.46 0.62 4.65
N LEU A 75 -4.84 0.48 3.48
CA LEU A 75 -5.47 0.77 2.19
C LEU A 75 -6.65 -0.16 1.92
N LEU A 76 -6.44 -1.48 2.03
CA LEU A 76 -7.48 -2.49 1.84
C LEU A 76 -8.65 -2.27 2.81
N ALA A 77 -8.36 -1.89 4.06
CA ALA A 77 -9.39 -1.59 5.05
C ALA A 77 -10.26 -0.36 4.69
N ILE A 78 -9.74 0.60 3.90
CA ILE A 78 -10.47 1.80 3.48
C ILE A 78 -11.23 1.55 2.18
N THR A 79 -10.62 0.85 1.23
CA THR A 79 -11.30 0.54 -0.03
C THR A 79 -12.39 -0.51 0.15
N GLY A 80 -12.31 -1.32 1.22
CA GLY A 80 -13.19 -2.45 1.45
C GLY A 80 -12.90 -3.62 0.51
N ASP A 81 -11.74 -3.60 -0.16
CA ASP A 81 -11.30 -4.66 -1.05
C ASP A 81 -10.55 -5.74 -0.28
N ASP A 82 -10.79 -6.99 -0.65
CA ASP A 82 -10.11 -8.15 -0.05
C ASP A 82 -8.74 -8.41 -0.68
N ASP A 83 -8.44 -7.76 -1.82
CA ASP A 83 -7.23 -7.96 -2.59
C ASP A 83 -6.86 -6.70 -3.38
N ILE A 84 -5.57 -6.54 -3.61
CA ILE A 84 -4.96 -5.43 -4.34
C ILE A 84 -5.39 -5.50 -5.81
N MET A 85 -5.69 -4.34 -6.40
CA MET A 85 -6.12 -4.17 -7.79
C MET A 85 -7.42 -4.91 -8.16
N LYS A 86 -8.30 -5.21 -7.20
CA LYS A 86 -9.61 -5.85 -7.45
C LYS A 86 -10.46 -5.07 -8.47
N ASN A 87 -10.33 -3.75 -8.47
CA ASN A 87 -11.06 -2.84 -9.36
C ASN A 87 -10.40 -2.68 -10.75
N ASP A 88 -9.22 -3.27 -10.98
CA ASP A 88 -8.52 -3.30 -12.28
C ASP A 88 -7.93 -4.70 -12.59
N PRO A 89 -8.77 -5.69 -12.93
CA PRO A 89 -8.33 -7.06 -13.17
C PRO A 89 -7.37 -7.20 -14.38
N GLN A 90 -7.57 -6.39 -15.43
CA GLN A 90 -6.70 -6.41 -16.61
C GLN A 90 -5.32 -5.83 -16.30
N GLY A 91 -5.26 -4.76 -15.50
CA GLY A 91 -4.00 -4.22 -14.99
C GLY A 91 -3.25 -5.23 -14.14
N LYS A 92 -3.97 -5.95 -13.27
CA LYS A 92 -3.39 -7.02 -12.44
C LYS A 92 -2.81 -8.15 -13.28
N GLU A 93 -3.57 -8.70 -14.22
CA GLU A 93 -3.11 -9.76 -15.12
C GLU A 93 -1.89 -9.32 -15.95
N SER A 94 -1.92 -8.10 -16.50
CA SER A 94 -0.76 -7.56 -17.23
C SER A 94 0.49 -7.41 -16.36
N MET A 95 0.34 -7.22 -15.05
CA MET A 95 1.47 -7.12 -14.13
C MET A 95 2.00 -8.49 -13.71
N GLU A 96 1.13 -9.47 -13.49
CA GLU A 96 1.52 -10.85 -13.18
C GLU A 96 2.35 -11.47 -14.31
N ILE A 97 2.08 -11.13 -15.58
CA ILE A 97 2.89 -11.58 -16.72
C ILE A 97 4.32 -11.01 -16.71
N ARG A 98 4.53 -9.86 -16.06
CA ARG A 98 5.82 -9.12 -16.07
C ARG A 98 6.67 -9.35 -14.83
N ALA A 99 6.10 -9.91 -13.77
CA ALA A 99 6.76 -10.21 -12.50
C ALA A 99 7.61 -11.48 -12.60
#